data_AF-A0A841D727-F1
#
_entry.id   AF-A0A841D727-F1
#
_cell.length_a   1.000
_cell.length_b   1.000
_cell.length_c   1.000
_cell.angle_alpha   90.00
_cell.angle_beta   90.00
_cell.angle_gamma   90.00
#
_symmetry.space_group_name_H-M   'P 1'
#
loop_
_entity.id
_entity.type
_entity.pdbx_description
1 polymer ?
#
loop_
_entity_poly.entity_id
_entity_poly.type
_entity_poly.pdbx_seq_one_letter_code
_entity_poly.pdbx_strand_id
1 'polypeptide(L)'
;MRIPFIALLSGVLASLLFAGTAAAGAAGQAGPVPTGSRALTDNPIYKTGKLDLKTCEEQRVIPDDLDSSRVYLEFVLDCLNDSWERQFAKAKLPFSKPRFETTHRIGFPTGCGPFPKGAQAIYCSTNKKITFLLSPGILREATELFLFQVMAHEYGHHVQELSGIFPAFRKKHAKTKSMRAVLPDLRRSELQAECLSGVFIGSVWHSLNRRESDFTYVLEAAYDTSSHGKASSIAYWLRRGFDQEGPGACNTWAAPKSKVS
;
A
#
# COMPACT_ATOMS: atom_id res chain seq x y z
N MET A 1 71.71 -6.45 -53.70
CA MET A 1 71.20 -5.06 -53.73
C MET A 1 69.99 -4.99 -52.80
N ARG A 2 70.00 -4.05 -51.84
CA ARG A 2 68.91 -3.65 -50.92
C ARG A 2 68.64 -4.49 -49.64
N ILE A 3 69.25 -3.98 -48.56
CA ILE A 3 68.75 -3.70 -47.18
C ILE A 3 68.12 -4.85 -46.35
N PRO A 4 68.67 -5.17 -45.15
CA PRO A 4 68.05 -6.02 -44.12
C PRO A 4 67.18 -5.19 -43.15
N PHE A 5 66.44 -5.84 -42.24
CA PHE A 5 66.18 -5.44 -40.82
C PHE A 5 64.82 -5.97 -40.31
N ILE A 6 64.92 -6.70 -39.18
CA ILE A 6 63.96 -6.84 -38.06
C ILE A 6 62.74 -7.75 -38.28
N ALA A 7 62.89 -8.99 -37.80
CA ALA A 7 61.77 -9.77 -37.30
C ALA A 7 61.41 -9.29 -35.88
N LEU A 8 60.15 -8.90 -35.71
CA LEU A 8 59.56 -8.43 -34.44
C LEU A 8 59.48 -9.57 -33.42
N LEU A 9 60.15 -9.37 -32.27
CA LEU A 9 59.65 -9.79 -30.94
C LEU A 9 58.29 -9.11 -30.72
N SER A 10 57.24 -9.77 -30.25
CA SER A 10 56.85 -9.90 -28.84
C SER A 10 55.41 -10.43 -28.87
N GLY A 11 55.00 -11.39 -28.06
CA GLY A 11 54.48 -11.07 -26.72
C GLY A 11 53.31 -12.00 -26.42
N VAL A 12 53.52 -12.87 -25.44
CA VAL A 12 52.50 -13.73 -24.83
C VAL A 12 51.51 -12.83 -24.10
N LEU A 13 50.26 -12.80 -24.56
CA LEU A 13 49.18 -12.07 -23.91
C LEU A 13 48.70 -12.90 -22.70
N ALA A 14 49.12 -12.52 -21.50
CA ALA A 14 48.55 -13.02 -20.26
C ALA A 14 47.18 -12.34 -20.03
N SER A 15 46.11 -13.12 -20.18
CA SER A 15 44.73 -12.69 -19.90
C SER A 15 44.55 -12.47 -18.40
N LEU A 16 44.58 -11.21 -17.97
CA LEU A 16 44.17 -10.79 -16.62
C LEU A 16 42.64 -10.89 -16.51
N LEU A 17 42.17 -11.86 -15.73
CA LEU A 17 40.80 -11.93 -15.26
C LEU A 17 40.56 -10.81 -14.24
N PHE A 18 39.92 -9.72 -14.67
CA PHE A 18 39.31 -8.78 -13.74
C PHE A 18 38.00 -9.38 -13.22
N ALA A 19 38.06 -10.03 -12.07
CA ALA A 19 36.88 -10.32 -11.26
C ALA A 19 36.34 -8.99 -10.71
N GLY A 20 35.38 -8.40 -11.42
CA GLY A 20 34.63 -7.25 -10.92
C GLY A 20 33.76 -7.68 -9.74
N THR A 21 34.21 -7.40 -8.52
CA THR A 21 33.35 -7.41 -7.35
C THR A 21 32.29 -6.31 -7.52
N ALA A 22 31.10 -6.71 -7.96
CA ALA A 22 29.93 -5.85 -7.91
C ALA A 22 29.72 -5.44 -6.44
N ALA A 23 29.94 -4.17 -6.14
CA ALA A 23 29.61 -3.59 -4.86
C ALA A 23 28.09 -3.71 -4.66
N ALA A 24 27.67 -4.64 -3.81
CA ALA A 24 26.35 -4.62 -3.23
C ALA A 24 26.22 -3.27 -2.50
N GLY A 25 25.44 -2.35 -3.08
CA GLY A 25 25.14 -1.08 -2.46
C GLY A 25 24.61 -1.35 -1.05
N ALA A 26 25.26 -0.77 -0.05
CA ALA A 26 24.84 -0.89 1.34
C ALA A 26 23.41 -0.36 1.46
N ALA A 27 22.43 -1.28 1.53
CA ALA A 27 21.10 -0.96 2.02
C ALA A 27 21.32 -0.41 3.43
N GLY A 28 21.18 0.91 3.58
CA GLY A 28 21.31 1.56 4.88
C GLY A 28 20.41 0.84 5.88
N GLN A 29 20.98 0.42 7.01
CA GLN A 29 20.21 -0.31 8.02
C GLN A 29 18.96 0.47 8.39
N ALA A 30 17.80 -0.18 8.27
CA ALA A 30 16.55 0.41 8.68
C ALA A 30 16.64 0.83 10.16
N GLY A 31 16.15 2.03 10.46
CA GLY A 31 16.06 2.54 11.83
C GLY A 31 14.94 1.87 12.62
N PRO A 32 14.85 2.16 13.93
CA PRO A 32 13.81 1.61 14.78
C PRO A 32 12.42 2.12 14.36
N VAL A 33 11.44 1.21 14.34
CA VAL A 33 10.03 1.56 14.11
C VAL A 33 9.51 2.41 15.29
N PRO A 34 8.88 3.57 15.04
CA PRO A 34 8.28 4.39 16.08
C PRO A 34 7.25 3.63 16.92
N THR A 35 7.08 4.04 18.18
CA THR A 35 6.05 3.48 19.07
C THR A 35 5.28 4.58 19.81
N GLY A 36 4.16 4.21 20.44
CA GLY A 36 3.37 5.12 21.27
C GLY A 36 2.79 6.30 20.49
N SER A 37 2.67 7.46 21.14
CA SER A 37 2.10 8.66 20.52
C SER A 37 2.89 9.15 19.30
N ARG A 38 4.23 9.04 19.33
CA ARG A 38 5.09 9.44 18.20
C ARG A 38 4.79 8.64 16.94
N ALA A 39 4.50 7.35 17.07
CA ALA A 39 4.10 6.53 15.93
C ALA A 39 2.83 7.07 15.27
N LEU A 40 1.88 7.57 16.05
CA LEU A 40 0.59 8.07 15.56
C LEU A 40 0.75 9.44 14.88
N THR A 41 1.42 10.39 15.51
CA THR A 41 1.39 11.81 15.10
C THR A 41 2.67 12.35 14.45
N ASP A 42 3.84 11.75 14.70
CA ASP A 42 5.16 12.21 14.20
C ASP A 42 5.91 11.05 13.51
N ASN A 43 5.19 10.26 12.72
CA ASN A 43 5.76 9.12 12.02
C ASN A 43 6.69 9.58 10.88
N PRO A 44 7.89 9.00 10.71
CA PRO A 44 8.79 9.30 9.58
C PRO A 44 8.14 9.14 8.21
N ILE A 45 7.16 8.22 8.07
CA ILE A 45 6.45 8.01 6.81
C ILE A 45 5.77 9.30 6.32
N TYR A 46 5.34 10.20 7.21
CA TYR A 46 4.69 11.45 6.82
C TYR A 46 5.66 12.46 6.16
N LYS A 47 6.97 12.23 6.23
CA LYS A 47 8.01 13.17 5.76
C LYS A 47 8.68 12.70 4.44
N THR A 48 8.17 11.64 3.81
CA THR A 48 8.80 11.02 2.64
C THR A 48 8.44 11.67 1.30
N GLY A 49 7.57 12.68 1.32
CA GLY A 49 7.13 13.40 0.13
C GLY A 49 6.15 12.59 -0.72
N LYS A 50 6.09 12.87 -2.02
CA LYS A 50 5.18 12.19 -2.95
C LYS A 50 5.64 10.76 -3.26
N LEU A 51 4.68 9.91 -3.61
CA LEU A 51 4.93 8.65 -4.32
C LEU A 51 5.52 8.95 -5.69
N ASP A 52 6.46 8.11 -6.12
CA ASP A 52 7.20 8.30 -7.37
C ASP A 52 7.17 7.02 -8.21
N LEU A 53 5.98 6.40 -8.28
CA LEU A 53 5.71 5.34 -9.25
C LEU A 53 5.10 6.01 -10.49
N LYS A 54 5.73 5.85 -11.65
CA LYS A 54 5.29 6.50 -12.89
C LYS A 54 4.14 5.77 -13.58
N THR A 55 4.02 4.46 -13.39
CA THR A 55 3.04 3.65 -14.12
C THR A 55 2.55 2.50 -13.26
N CYS A 56 1.23 2.32 -13.25
CA CYS A 56 0.56 1.09 -12.84
C CYS A 56 -0.58 0.84 -13.83
N GLU A 57 -0.32 0.08 -14.89
CA GLU A 57 -1.31 -0.14 -15.94
C GLU A 57 -2.34 -1.19 -15.50
N GLU A 58 -3.61 -0.81 -15.41
CA GLU A 58 -4.66 -1.75 -15.03
C GLU A 58 -4.76 -2.91 -16.01
N GLN A 59 -4.77 -4.13 -15.47
CA GLN A 59 -5.09 -5.33 -16.24
C GLN A 59 -6.61 -5.39 -16.47
N ARG A 60 -7.02 -6.00 -17.58
CA ARG A 60 -8.45 -6.20 -17.84
C ARG A 60 -9.03 -7.23 -16.88
N VAL A 61 -10.18 -6.91 -16.26
CA VAL A 61 -10.99 -7.90 -15.54
C VAL A 61 -12.06 -8.44 -16.49
N ILE A 62 -12.21 -9.77 -16.53
CA ILE A 62 -13.25 -10.43 -17.31
C ILE A 62 -14.45 -10.63 -16.36
N PRO A 63 -15.66 -10.13 -16.69
CA PRO A 63 -16.83 -10.33 -15.86
C PRO A 63 -17.06 -11.81 -15.53
N ASP A 64 -17.48 -12.10 -14.30
CA ASP A 64 -17.72 -13.47 -13.79
C ASP A 64 -16.50 -14.40 -13.77
N ASP A 65 -15.30 -13.91 -14.09
CA ASP A 65 -14.07 -14.71 -14.13
C ASP A 65 -13.19 -14.45 -12.89
N LEU A 66 -13.11 -15.46 -12.04
CA LEU A 66 -12.36 -15.41 -10.79
C LEU A 66 -10.86 -15.17 -11.02
N ASP A 67 -10.29 -15.85 -12.01
CA ASP A 67 -8.85 -15.85 -12.21
C ASP A 67 -8.37 -14.49 -12.71
N SER A 68 -9.12 -13.85 -13.63
CA SER A 68 -8.84 -12.49 -14.09
C SER A 68 -8.93 -11.47 -12.95
N SER A 69 -9.93 -11.59 -12.06
CA SER A 69 -10.07 -10.73 -10.88
C SER A 69 -8.92 -10.93 -9.89
N ARG A 70 -8.46 -12.17 -9.72
CA ARG A 70 -7.31 -12.48 -8.87
C ARG A 70 -6.00 -11.94 -9.46
N VAL A 71 -5.74 -12.18 -10.74
CA VAL A 71 -4.54 -11.69 -11.44
C VAL A 71 -4.51 -10.16 -11.41
N TYR A 72 -5.67 -9.52 -11.61
CA TYR A 72 -5.80 -8.07 -11.46
C TYR A 72 -5.38 -7.59 -10.07
N LEU A 73 -5.91 -8.20 -9.00
CA LEU A 73 -5.56 -7.85 -7.62
C LEU A 73 -4.07 -8.10 -7.30
N GLU A 74 -3.48 -9.18 -7.82
CA GLU A 74 -2.05 -9.46 -7.68
C GLU A 74 -1.20 -8.39 -8.39
N PHE A 75 -1.62 -7.93 -9.57
CA PHE A 75 -0.96 -6.84 -10.28
C PHE A 75 -1.04 -5.50 -9.52
N VAL A 76 -2.21 -5.13 -9.01
CA VAL A 76 -2.38 -3.92 -8.20
C VAL A 76 -1.49 -4.00 -6.95
N LEU A 77 -1.41 -5.17 -6.33
CA LEU A 77 -0.55 -5.41 -5.18
C LEU A 77 0.95 -5.20 -5.50
N ASP A 78 1.41 -5.58 -6.69
CA ASP A 78 2.79 -5.33 -7.12
C ASP A 78 3.07 -3.83 -7.29
N CYS A 79 2.17 -3.06 -7.89
CA CYS A 79 2.31 -1.60 -7.95
C CYS A 79 2.36 -0.95 -6.56
N LEU A 80 1.54 -1.43 -5.62
CA LEU A 80 1.54 -0.97 -4.24
C LEU A 80 2.86 -1.29 -3.55
N ASN A 81 3.37 -2.52 -3.71
CA ASN A 81 4.66 -2.93 -3.17
C ASN A 81 5.79 -2.04 -3.66
N ASP A 82 5.86 -1.81 -4.96
CA ASP A 82 6.87 -0.96 -5.58
C ASP A 82 6.78 0.49 -5.08
N SER A 83 5.57 1.01 -4.94
CA SER A 83 5.34 2.38 -4.47
C SER A 83 5.80 2.55 -3.03
N TRP A 84 5.37 1.66 -2.14
CA TRP A 84 5.60 1.79 -0.71
C TRP A 84 6.99 1.35 -0.28
N GLU A 85 7.62 0.38 -0.93
CA GLU A 85 9.02 0.01 -0.66
C GLU A 85 9.94 1.25 -0.73
N ARG A 86 9.76 2.08 -1.77
CA ARG A 86 10.51 3.33 -1.93
C ARG A 86 10.21 4.34 -0.82
N GLN A 87 8.97 4.42 -0.33
CA GLN A 87 8.61 5.32 0.78
C GLN A 87 9.19 4.84 2.10
N PHE A 88 9.14 3.54 2.40
CA PHE A 88 9.75 2.97 3.59
C PHE A 88 11.27 3.15 3.59
N ALA A 89 11.92 3.02 2.43
CA ALA A 89 13.34 3.33 2.27
C ALA A 89 13.65 4.81 2.60
N LYS A 90 12.87 5.77 2.06
CA LYS A 90 12.99 7.20 2.40
C LYS A 90 12.77 7.49 3.89
N ALA A 91 11.83 6.78 4.51
CA ALA A 91 11.54 6.88 5.95
C ALA A 91 12.61 6.20 6.83
N LYS A 92 13.54 5.44 6.24
CA LYS A 92 14.48 4.55 6.93
C LYS A 92 13.76 3.56 7.84
N LEU A 93 12.63 3.01 7.38
CA LEU A 93 11.83 2.02 8.09
C LEU A 93 11.95 0.64 7.41
N PRO A 94 11.83 -0.46 8.17
CA PRO A 94 11.84 -1.80 7.57
C PRO A 94 10.60 -2.01 6.70
N PHE A 95 10.79 -2.69 5.58
CA PHE A 95 9.73 -3.03 4.64
C PHE A 95 9.63 -4.55 4.46
N SER A 96 8.41 -5.05 4.27
CA SER A 96 8.14 -6.43 3.89
C SER A 96 6.80 -6.47 3.17
N LYS A 97 6.71 -7.06 1.97
CA LYS A 97 5.43 -7.19 1.24
C LYS A 97 4.37 -7.94 2.08
N PRO A 98 3.07 -7.61 1.97
CA PRO A 98 2.04 -8.40 2.60
C PRO A 98 1.86 -9.71 1.84
N ARG A 99 1.35 -10.73 2.53
CA ARG A 99 0.79 -11.92 1.88
C ARG A 99 -0.58 -11.57 1.29
N PHE A 100 -1.00 -12.31 0.28
CA PHE A 100 -2.31 -12.13 -0.34
C PHE A 100 -3.01 -13.47 -0.55
N GLU A 101 -4.32 -13.50 -0.34
CA GLU A 101 -5.18 -14.63 -0.71
C GLU A 101 -6.60 -14.15 -1.04
N THR A 102 -7.33 -14.96 -1.80
CA THR A 102 -8.75 -14.72 -2.09
C THR A 102 -9.61 -15.78 -1.39
N THR A 103 -10.87 -15.45 -1.17
CA THR A 103 -11.89 -16.36 -0.65
C THR A 103 -13.24 -16.06 -1.28
N HIS A 104 -14.13 -17.04 -1.26
CA HIS A 104 -15.53 -16.87 -1.69
C HIS A 104 -16.51 -16.87 -0.51
N ARG A 105 -16.00 -17.07 0.71
CA ARG A 105 -16.84 -17.42 1.86
C ARG A 105 -16.67 -16.40 2.97
N ILE A 106 -17.79 -15.78 3.34
CA ILE A 106 -17.93 -15.16 4.66
C ILE A 106 -17.67 -16.24 5.71
N GLY A 107 -16.96 -15.90 6.79
CA GLY A 107 -16.54 -16.84 7.81
C GLY A 107 -15.28 -17.66 7.48
N PHE A 108 -14.66 -17.46 6.31
CA PHE A 108 -13.38 -18.09 5.98
C PHE A 108 -12.33 -17.81 7.08
N PRO A 109 -11.61 -18.82 7.57
CA PRO A 109 -10.66 -18.63 8.68
C PRO A 109 -9.45 -17.81 8.22
N THR A 110 -9.21 -16.68 8.88
CA THR A 110 -8.02 -15.84 8.66
C THR A 110 -7.13 -15.82 9.91
N GLY A 111 -5.94 -15.23 9.81
CA GLY A 111 -5.05 -15.05 10.96
C GLY A 111 -5.60 -14.13 12.07
N CYS A 112 -6.71 -13.43 11.79
CA CYS A 112 -7.34 -12.48 12.70
C CYS A 112 -8.78 -12.91 13.08
N GLY A 113 -9.14 -14.17 12.79
CA GLY A 113 -10.47 -14.71 13.02
C GLY A 113 -11.25 -14.97 11.72
N PRO A 114 -12.54 -15.32 11.81
CA PRO A 114 -13.37 -15.56 10.63
C PRO A 114 -13.57 -14.27 9.81
N PHE A 115 -13.53 -14.39 8.49
CA PHE A 115 -13.78 -13.28 7.58
C PHE A 115 -15.16 -12.65 7.86
N PRO A 116 -15.23 -11.32 8.10
CA PRO A 116 -16.45 -10.68 8.57
C PRO A 116 -17.51 -10.53 7.48
N LYS A 117 -18.77 -10.44 7.89
CA LYS A 117 -19.87 -10.05 6.98
C LYS A 117 -19.77 -8.57 6.65
N GLY A 118 -19.99 -8.22 5.38
CA GLY A 118 -20.07 -6.82 4.92
C GLY A 118 -18.71 -6.17 4.61
N ALA A 119 -17.61 -6.92 4.67
CA ALA A 119 -16.31 -6.47 4.17
C ALA A 119 -16.03 -7.08 2.79
N GLN A 120 -15.39 -6.30 1.93
CA GLN A 120 -14.90 -6.77 0.63
C GLN A 120 -13.51 -7.40 0.75
N ALA A 121 -12.67 -6.87 1.62
CA ALA A 121 -11.36 -7.39 1.95
C ALA A 121 -11.05 -7.11 3.42
N ILE A 122 -9.99 -7.74 3.94
CA ILE A 122 -9.44 -7.43 5.24
C ILE A 122 -7.91 -7.53 5.21
N TYR A 123 -7.23 -6.66 5.95
CA TYR A 123 -5.84 -6.79 6.31
C TYR A 123 -5.70 -7.37 7.73
N CYS A 124 -5.03 -8.52 7.84
CA CYS A 124 -4.70 -9.11 9.12
C CYS A 124 -3.25 -8.79 9.54
N SER A 125 -3.11 -7.98 10.59
CA SER A 125 -1.79 -7.59 11.14
C SER A 125 -1.01 -8.75 11.75
N THR A 126 -1.66 -9.76 12.33
CA THR A 126 -0.99 -10.93 12.95
C THR A 126 -0.08 -11.67 11.99
N ASN A 127 -0.49 -11.77 10.72
CA ASN A 127 0.22 -12.53 9.69
C ASN A 127 0.55 -11.66 8.46
N LYS A 128 0.31 -10.35 8.53
CA LYS A 128 0.50 -9.36 7.46
C LYS A 128 -0.10 -9.84 6.13
N LYS A 129 -1.36 -10.26 6.15
CA LYS A 129 -2.05 -10.83 4.99
C LYS A 129 -3.29 -10.02 4.63
N ILE A 130 -3.44 -9.72 3.34
CA ILE A 130 -4.68 -9.23 2.75
C ILE A 130 -5.49 -10.45 2.28
N THR A 131 -6.73 -10.58 2.74
CA THR A 131 -7.69 -11.58 2.28
C THR A 131 -8.82 -10.86 1.56
N PHE A 132 -9.14 -11.26 0.32
CA PHE A 132 -10.14 -10.57 -0.53
C PHE A 132 -11.33 -11.50 -0.87
N LEU A 133 -12.56 -11.01 -0.73
CA LEU A 133 -13.78 -11.79 -0.96
C LEU A 133 -14.27 -11.70 -2.42
N LEU A 134 -13.92 -12.67 -3.26
CA LEU A 134 -14.39 -12.73 -4.65
C LEU A 134 -15.66 -13.58 -4.78
N SER A 135 -16.75 -13.20 -4.09
CA SER A 135 -18.03 -13.91 -4.22
C SER A 135 -18.69 -13.67 -5.58
N PRO A 136 -19.60 -14.54 -6.07
CA PRO A 136 -20.26 -14.34 -7.37
C PRO A 136 -20.97 -12.99 -7.52
N GLY A 137 -21.51 -12.40 -6.45
CA GLY A 137 -22.10 -11.05 -6.52
C GLY A 137 -21.05 -9.97 -6.82
N ILE A 138 -19.89 -10.09 -6.19
CA ILE A 138 -18.76 -9.17 -6.41
C ILE A 138 -18.19 -9.36 -7.82
N LEU A 139 -18.03 -10.60 -8.30
CA LEU A 139 -17.52 -10.86 -9.65
C LEU A 139 -18.41 -10.31 -10.78
N ARG A 140 -19.72 -10.11 -10.50
CA ARG A 140 -20.66 -9.49 -11.45
C ARG A 140 -20.63 -7.97 -11.43
N GLU A 141 -20.43 -7.38 -10.27
CA GLU A 141 -20.67 -5.94 -10.04
C GLU A 141 -19.39 -5.14 -9.85
N ALA A 142 -18.27 -5.79 -9.52
CA ALA A 142 -17.01 -5.11 -9.25
C ALA A 142 -16.43 -4.52 -10.54
N THR A 143 -16.23 -3.21 -10.52
CA THR A 143 -15.41 -2.52 -11.50
C THR A 143 -13.93 -2.71 -11.16
N GLU A 144 -13.04 -2.62 -12.16
CA GLU A 144 -11.60 -2.65 -11.91
C GLU A 144 -11.19 -1.58 -10.88
N LEU A 145 -11.81 -0.39 -10.95
CA LEU A 145 -11.54 0.71 -10.05
C LEU A 145 -11.98 0.42 -8.60
N PHE A 146 -13.09 -0.28 -8.40
CA PHE A 146 -13.51 -0.71 -7.06
C PHE A 146 -12.51 -1.71 -6.45
N LEU A 147 -12.10 -2.73 -7.22
CA LEU A 147 -11.08 -3.67 -6.79
C LEU A 147 -9.74 -2.98 -6.49
N PHE A 148 -9.37 -2.00 -7.31
CA PHE A 148 -8.16 -1.18 -7.16
C PHE A 148 -8.16 -0.40 -5.84
N GLN A 149 -9.24 0.34 -5.57
CA GLN A 149 -9.36 1.16 -4.37
C GLN A 149 -9.39 0.30 -3.10
N VAL A 150 -10.13 -0.82 -3.10
CA VAL A 150 -10.20 -1.69 -1.92
C VAL A 150 -8.85 -2.34 -1.64
N MET A 151 -8.14 -2.82 -2.66
CA MET A 151 -6.78 -3.34 -2.49
C MET A 151 -5.85 -2.27 -1.91
N ALA A 152 -5.92 -1.04 -2.43
CA ALA A 152 -5.12 0.08 -1.95
C ALA A 152 -5.48 0.47 -0.49
N HIS A 153 -6.75 0.39 -0.10
CA HIS A 153 -7.21 0.61 1.27
C HIS A 153 -6.60 -0.42 2.23
N GLU A 154 -6.71 -1.72 1.93
CA GLU A 154 -6.12 -2.77 2.77
C GLU A 154 -4.60 -2.68 2.83
N TYR A 155 -3.96 -2.23 1.75
CA TYR A 155 -2.54 -1.92 1.75
C TYR A 155 -2.22 -0.71 2.65
N GLY A 156 -3.13 0.27 2.77
CA GLY A 156 -3.05 1.34 3.75
C GLY A 156 -2.90 0.81 5.19
N HIS A 157 -3.64 -0.23 5.57
CA HIS A 157 -3.45 -0.91 6.86
C HIS A 157 -2.09 -1.61 6.96
N HIS A 158 -1.58 -2.15 5.86
CA HIS A 158 -0.23 -2.71 5.82
C HIS A 158 0.85 -1.64 6.06
N VAL A 159 0.71 -0.46 5.47
CA VAL A 159 1.58 0.71 5.74
C VAL A 159 1.50 1.11 7.20
N GLN A 160 0.30 1.16 7.79
CA GLN A 160 0.14 1.45 9.22
C GLN A 160 0.83 0.40 10.11
N GLU A 161 0.76 -0.88 9.73
CA GLU A 161 1.41 -1.96 10.48
C GLU A 161 2.93 -1.82 10.48
N LEU A 162 3.54 -1.69 9.29
CA LEU A 162 4.99 -1.61 9.16
C LEU A 162 5.58 -0.32 9.74
N SER A 163 4.83 0.78 9.70
CA SER A 163 5.27 2.07 10.25
C SER A 163 5.08 2.19 11.77
N GLY A 164 4.46 1.20 12.42
CA GLY A 164 4.20 1.21 13.86
C GLY A 164 2.94 1.95 14.29
N ILE A 165 2.20 2.55 13.36
CA ILE A 165 0.93 3.23 13.63
C ILE A 165 -0.12 2.24 14.14
N PHE A 166 -0.36 1.15 13.40
CA PHE A 166 -1.38 0.17 13.77
C PHE A 166 -1.05 -0.55 15.10
N PRO A 167 0.22 -0.96 15.34
CA PRO A 167 0.65 -1.44 16.65
C PRO A 167 0.42 -0.43 17.79
N ALA A 168 0.69 0.86 17.57
CA ALA A 168 0.47 1.89 18.59
C ALA A 168 -1.02 2.07 18.92
N PHE A 169 -1.90 2.07 17.91
CA PHE A 169 -3.35 2.05 18.10
C PHE A 169 -3.80 0.81 18.89
N ARG A 170 -3.39 -0.39 18.47
CA ARG A 170 -3.74 -1.64 19.15
C ARG A 170 -3.28 -1.65 20.60
N LYS A 171 -2.05 -1.19 20.87
CA LYS A 171 -1.50 -1.09 22.23
C LYS A 171 -2.30 -0.12 23.11
N LYS A 172 -2.73 1.02 22.56
CA LYS A 172 -3.58 2.00 23.27
C LYS A 172 -4.90 1.39 23.74
N HIS A 173 -5.48 0.47 22.96
CA HIS A 173 -6.78 -0.16 23.24
C HIS A 173 -6.71 -1.60 23.76
N ALA A 174 -5.52 -2.12 24.06
CA ALA A 174 -5.33 -3.54 24.41
C ALA A 174 -6.14 -4.01 25.64
N LYS A 175 -6.48 -3.09 26.55
CA LYS A 175 -7.30 -3.37 27.75
C LYS A 175 -8.73 -2.81 27.65
N THR A 176 -9.08 -2.17 26.53
CA THR A 176 -10.38 -1.55 26.33
C THR A 176 -11.41 -2.60 25.94
N LYS A 177 -12.44 -2.78 26.76
CA LYS A 177 -13.53 -3.74 26.48
C LYS A 177 -14.70 -3.12 25.70
N SER A 178 -14.84 -1.80 25.73
CA SER A 178 -15.96 -1.09 25.11
C SER A 178 -15.61 -0.63 23.70
N MET A 179 -16.32 -1.16 22.69
CA MET A 179 -16.14 -0.70 21.31
C MET A 179 -16.39 0.81 21.17
N ARG A 180 -17.36 1.37 21.91
CA ARG A 180 -17.65 2.82 21.93
C ARG A 180 -16.43 3.67 22.30
N ALA A 181 -15.54 3.16 23.17
CA ALA A 181 -14.32 3.84 23.54
C ALA A 181 -13.20 3.71 22.49
N VAL A 182 -13.25 2.67 21.66
CA VAL A 182 -12.29 2.43 20.56
C VAL A 182 -12.68 3.21 19.28
N LEU A 183 -13.99 3.35 19.01
CA LEU A 183 -14.54 3.92 17.78
C LEU A 183 -13.86 5.22 17.32
N PRO A 184 -13.59 6.23 18.18
CA PRO A 184 -12.97 7.47 17.72
C PRO A 184 -11.57 7.29 17.14
N ASP A 185 -10.78 6.36 17.69
CA ASP A 185 -9.43 6.07 17.17
C ASP A 185 -9.50 5.05 16.03
N LEU A 186 -10.48 4.15 16.02
CA LEU A 186 -10.73 3.27 14.89
C LEU A 186 -10.99 4.09 13.63
N ARG A 187 -11.87 5.11 13.70
CA ARG A 187 -12.13 6.02 12.58
C ARG A 187 -10.89 6.73 12.08
N ARG A 188 -9.99 7.14 12.98
CA ARG A 188 -8.70 7.73 12.56
C ARG A 188 -7.86 6.71 11.80
N SER A 189 -7.85 5.46 12.24
CA SER A 189 -7.15 4.36 11.56
C SER A 189 -7.74 4.09 10.18
N GLU A 190 -9.06 3.88 10.06
CA GLU A 190 -9.72 3.59 8.79
C GLU A 190 -9.60 4.77 7.81
N LEU A 191 -9.87 6.00 8.25
CA LEU A 191 -9.74 7.19 7.40
C LEU A 191 -8.29 7.46 6.96
N GLN A 192 -7.32 6.99 7.73
CA GLN A 192 -5.93 7.06 7.30
C GLN A 192 -5.63 6.00 6.24
N ALA A 193 -6.13 4.77 6.38
CA ALA A 193 -6.01 3.76 5.33
C ALA A 193 -6.67 4.25 4.02
N GLU A 194 -7.83 4.90 4.14
CA GLU A 194 -8.52 5.56 3.03
C GLU A 194 -7.73 6.71 2.40
N CYS A 195 -7.06 7.55 3.20
CA CYS A 195 -6.18 8.57 2.65
C CYS A 195 -4.95 7.97 1.96
N LEU A 196 -4.36 6.92 2.55
CA LEU A 196 -3.19 6.24 1.99
C LEU A 196 -3.53 5.51 0.68
N SER A 197 -4.76 5.00 0.53
CA SER A 197 -5.26 4.47 -0.74
C SER A 197 -5.33 5.59 -1.78
N GLY A 198 -5.90 6.74 -1.42
CA GLY A 198 -5.91 7.94 -2.26
C GLY A 198 -4.52 8.39 -2.70
N VAL A 199 -3.55 8.39 -1.78
CA VAL A 199 -2.15 8.71 -2.08
C VAL A 199 -1.58 7.83 -3.19
N PHE A 200 -1.83 6.52 -3.14
CA PHE A 200 -1.42 5.60 -4.19
C PHE A 200 -2.18 5.86 -5.49
N ILE A 201 -3.52 5.91 -5.43
CA ILE A 201 -4.38 6.11 -6.61
C ILE A 201 -3.99 7.39 -7.36
N GLY A 202 -3.86 8.52 -6.65
CA GLY A 202 -3.47 9.80 -7.25
C GLY A 202 -2.11 9.72 -7.94
N SER A 203 -1.12 9.07 -7.30
CA SER A 203 0.23 8.98 -7.85
C SER A 203 0.32 8.23 -9.19
N VAL A 204 -0.61 7.31 -9.46
CA VAL A 204 -0.64 6.50 -10.68
C VAL A 204 -1.83 6.82 -11.58
N TRP A 205 -2.70 7.77 -11.20
CA TRP A 205 -3.97 8.04 -11.88
C TRP A 205 -3.80 8.31 -13.38
N HIS A 206 -2.76 9.09 -13.71
CA HIS A 206 -2.40 9.44 -15.09
C HIS A 206 -2.07 8.23 -15.97
N SER A 207 -1.62 7.10 -15.39
CA SER A 207 -1.34 5.87 -16.15
C SER A 207 -2.54 4.94 -16.29
N LEU A 208 -3.66 5.22 -15.60
CA LEU A 208 -4.84 4.35 -15.63
C LEU A 208 -5.74 4.60 -16.85
N ASN A 209 -5.49 5.67 -17.62
CA ASN A 209 -6.35 6.10 -18.73
C ASN A 209 -7.83 6.27 -18.32
N ARG A 210 -8.05 6.78 -17.09
CA ARG A 210 -9.37 7.03 -16.50
C ARG A 210 -9.74 8.51 -16.56
N ARG A 211 -11.03 8.80 -16.49
CA ARG A 211 -11.54 10.17 -16.41
C ARG A 211 -11.65 10.57 -14.94
N GLU A 212 -11.46 11.85 -14.63
CA GLU A 212 -11.71 12.41 -13.30
C GLU A 212 -13.11 12.06 -12.74
N SER A 213 -14.13 11.95 -13.62
CA SER A 213 -15.48 11.51 -13.23
C SER A 213 -15.51 10.12 -12.59
N ASP A 214 -14.60 9.24 -12.97
CA ASP A 214 -14.52 7.88 -12.43
C ASP A 214 -14.04 7.93 -10.97
N PHE A 215 -13.11 8.83 -10.64
CA PHE A 215 -12.71 9.05 -9.24
C PHE A 215 -13.81 9.74 -8.43
N THR A 216 -14.53 10.70 -9.01
CA THR A 216 -15.71 11.31 -8.37
C THR A 216 -16.76 10.26 -8.01
N TYR A 217 -17.01 9.28 -8.88
CA TYR A 217 -17.92 8.17 -8.58
C TYR A 217 -17.46 7.35 -7.35
N VAL A 218 -16.16 7.09 -7.21
CA VAL A 218 -15.61 6.41 -6.02
C VAL A 218 -15.83 7.25 -4.76
N LEU A 219 -15.65 8.57 -4.82
CA LEU A 219 -15.90 9.46 -3.68
C LEU A 219 -17.37 9.46 -3.26
N GLU A 220 -18.29 9.42 -4.23
CA GLU A 220 -19.74 9.45 -4.01
C GLU A 220 -20.32 8.11 -3.55
N ALA A 221 -19.60 7.00 -3.77
CA ALA A 221 -19.99 5.66 -3.31
C ALA A 221 -19.83 5.48 -1.78
N ALA A 222 -19.16 6.39 -1.09
CA ALA A 222 -18.97 6.34 0.35
C ALA A 222 -20.30 6.48 1.12
N TYR A 223 -20.45 5.73 2.20
CA TYR A 223 -21.61 5.79 3.10
C TYR A 223 -21.18 5.78 4.57
N ASP A 224 -22.04 6.26 5.45
CA ASP A 224 -21.77 6.34 6.88
C ASP A 224 -21.61 4.94 7.50
N THR A 225 -20.52 4.73 8.23
CA THR A 225 -20.32 3.51 9.02
C THR A 225 -19.82 3.83 10.43
N SER A 226 -20.03 2.92 11.37
CA SER A 226 -19.55 3.10 12.73
C SER A 226 -18.02 3.14 12.80
N SER A 227 -17.33 2.31 11.99
CA SER A 227 -15.88 2.14 11.98
C SER A 227 -15.14 3.21 11.15
N HIS A 228 -15.69 3.62 10.01
CA HIS A 228 -15.06 4.60 9.11
C HIS A 228 -15.55 6.03 9.33
N GLY A 229 -16.68 6.21 10.02
CA GLY A 229 -17.29 7.51 10.28
C GLY A 229 -18.20 7.94 9.14
N LYS A 230 -18.32 9.26 8.93
CA LYS A 230 -19.21 9.82 7.91
C LYS A 230 -18.69 9.61 6.49
N ALA A 231 -19.58 9.43 5.53
CA ALA A 231 -19.29 9.40 4.09
C ALA A 231 -18.46 10.63 3.67
N SER A 232 -18.80 11.82 4.20
CA SER A 232 -18.06 13.05 3.93
C SER A 232 -16.65 13.06 4.51
N SER A 233 -16.39 12.37 5.62
CA SER A 233 -15.04 12.17 6.16
C SER A 233 -14.24 11.22 5.26
N ILE A 234 -14.86 10.11 4.83
CA ILE A 234 -14.25 9.12 3.93
C ILE A 234 -13.83 9.79 2.62
N ALA A 235 -14.77 10.44 1.93
CA ALA A 235 -14.52 11.16 0.68
C ALA A 235 -13.47 12.27 0.85
N TYR A 236 -13.50 13.01 1.96
CA TYR A 236 -12.51 14.04 2.25
C TYR A 236 -11.09 13.47 2.32
N TRP A 237 -10.89 12.37 3.04
CA TRP A 237 -9.57 11.78 3.21
C TRP A 237 -9.08 11.06 1.96
N LEU A 238 -9.95 10.34 1.26
CA LEU A 238 -9.65 9.74 -0.03
C LEU A 238 -9.18 10.80 -1.04
N ARG A 239 -9.98 11.87 -1.21
CA ARG A 239 -9.67 13.00 -2.09
C ARG A 239 -8.37 13.71 -1.69
N ARG A 240 -8.18 13.95 -0.40
CA ARG A 240 -6.97 14.59 0.11
C ARG A 240 -5.72 13.78 -0.20
N GLY A 241 -5.78 12.46 -0.06
CA GLY A 241 -4.69 11.57 -0.43
C GLY A 241 -4.38 11.66 -1.92
N PHE A 242 -5.42 11.55 -2.75
CA PHE A 242 -5.35 11.63 -4.20
C PHE A 242 -4.69 12.93 -4.69
N ASP A 243 -5.14 14.09 -4.20
CA ASP A 243 -4.61 15.39 -4.66
C ASP A 243 -3.15 15.63 -4.21
N GLN A 244 -2.75 15.07 -3.06
CA GLN A 244 -1.44 15.36 -2.45
C GLN A 244 -0.38 14.33 -2.81
N GLU A 245 -0.77 13.11 -3.16
CA GLU A 245 0.08 12.01 -3.62
C GLU A 245 1.19 11.62 -2.63
N GLY A 246 1.10 12.04 -1.36
CA GLY A 246 2.11 11.79 -0.36
C GLY A 246 1.53 11.49 1.03
N PRO A 247 2.09 10.51 1.77
CA PRO A 247 1.60 10.10 3.09
C PRO A 247 1.54 11.22 4.14
N GLY A 248 2.33 12.29 3.96
CA GLY A 248 2.27 13.47 4.84
C GLY A 248 0.89 14.14 4.90
N ALA A 249 0.09 13.97 3.85
CA ALA A 249 -1.28 14.46 3.82
C ALA A 249 -2.22 13.67 4.74
N CYS A 250 -1.86 12.45 5.15
CA CYS A 250 -2.73 11.44 5.77
C CYS A 250 -2.59 11.32 7.30
N ASN A 251 -2.11 12.36 7.98
CA ASN A 251 -2.00 12.36 9.45
C ASN A 251 -3.36 12.60 10.12
N THR A 252 -4.23 11.59 10.09
CA THR A 252 -5.54 11.62 10.75
C THR A 252 -5.42 11.68 12.27
N TRP A 253 -4.31 11.26 12.86
CA TRP A 253 -4.09 11.27 14.30
C TRP A 253 -3.87 12.67 14.87
N ALA A 254 -3.33 13.59 14.07
CA ALA A 254 -3.20 15.01 14.39
C ALA A 254 -4.43 15.84 13.97
N ALA A 255 -5.38 15.25 13.23
CA ALA A 255 -6.53 15.98 12.69
C ALA A 255 -7.58 16.32 13.78
N PRO A 256 -8.30 17.46 13.63
CA PRO A 256 -9.40 17.81 14.52
C PRO A 256 -10.54 16.79 14.41
N LYS A 257 -11.29 16.59 15.52
CA LYS A 257 -12.38 15.59 15.59
C LYS A 257 -13.42 15.74 14.47
N SER A 258 -13.71 16.96 14.03
CA SER A 258 -14.66 17.24 12.95
C SER A 258 -14.25 16.68 11.58
N LYS A 259 -12.98 16.31 11.40
CA LYS A 259 -12.46 15.69 10.17
C LYS A 259 -12.30 14.17 10.28
N VAL A 260 -12.55 13.59 11.44
CA VAL A 260 -12.35 12.15 11.69
C VAL A 260 -13.53 11.53 12.45
N SER A 261 -14.71 12.12 12.25
CA SER A 261 -15.97 11.72 12.89
C SER A 261 -16.77 10.77 12.05
#